data_AF-A0A5N6ZWW5-F1
#
_entry.id   AF-A0A5N6ZWW5-F1
#
_cell.length_a   1.000
_cell.length_b   1.000
_cell.length_c   1.000
_cell.angle_alpha   90.00
_cell.angle_beta   90.00
_cell.angle_gamma   90.00
#
_symmetry.space_group_name_H-M   'P 1'
#
loop_
_entity.id
_entity.type
_entity.pdbx_description
1 polymer ?
#
loop_
_entity_poly.entity_id
_entity_poly.type
_entity_poly.pdbx_seq_one_letter_code
_entity_poly.pdbx_strand_id
1 'polypeptide(L)'
;MAFPPSSYRPRKKRKFPLSSTGSNNALIVDDGNGKHTPAFPLASFLWAARAGVSQWLILPLILMAVGLFRWAVSLWGYSGFQVPPMHGDFEAQRHWMEITINLPMSKWYTYDLQYWGLDYPPLTAYHSWLLGIIGTLFDPSWFALDESRGFEDPQLKVYMRATVIVSEYLIFIPAVVNFLRRYTQMHGVPVWSASVALVAILLQPSTILIDHGHFQYNTVMLGFVAASLDAILAGRMLWACIFFVGALGFKQMALYYAPVMFAFLLGICLFPRIQLIRLLCISLVTIVAFAILIAPLVVSALSADAQNESSSIPLPPLLQALPIELDKSSILYAPLLQLAQLIHRIFPFARGLFEDKVANAWCAIHTFYKLHRFEATLLQRVSLGATLASILIPCAIILRHPRASFLLPALSTVAWGFFLFSFQVHEKSVLLPLLPMTLMLSGDGGLSKETRAWVGWANTLGSWTMFPLLQRDGLRVPYFVMTFLWAYLLGLPPASLEVYRSRSSSDDSSPLPEPHIITKLVHLCFYLAMVAWHVLEAFVPPPPGKPDLWVVLNVLIGAGGFGLAYLWCLRKLILQCWMIGRKVEKDTQKKNQ
;
A
#
# COMPACT_ATOMS: atom_id res chain seq x y z
N MET A 1 29.42 -63.77 -19.70
CA MET A 1 28.48 -62.67 -19.39
C MET A 1 29.29 -61.45 -19.01
N ALA A 2 29.42 -60.49 -19.92
CA ALA A 2 30.16 -59.25 -19.69
C ALA A 2 29.18 -58.16 -19.23
N PHE A 3 29.46 -57.50 -18.10
CA PHE A 3 28.69 -56.37 -17.60
C PHE A 3 28.83 -55.16 -18.55
N PRO A 4 27.77 -54.36 -18.76
CA PRO A 4 27.86 -53.18 -19.62
C PRO A 4 28.64 -52.05 -18.92
N PRO A 5 29.37 -51.21 -19.68
CA PRO A 5 30.14 -50.11 -19.10
C PRO A 5 29.21 -49.01 -18.58
N SER A 6 29.48 -48.53 -17.36
CA SER A 6 28.78 -47.41 -16.76
C SER A 6 28.99 -46.13 -17.58
N SER A 7 27.93 -45.64 -18.24
CA SER A 7 27.96 -44.36 -18.95
C SER A 7 27.82 -43.18 -17.97
N TYR A 8 28.85 -42.94 -17.16
CA TYR A 8 28.90 -41.71 -16.36
C TYR A 8 29.35 -40.55 -17.26
N ARG A 9 28.40 -39.92 -17.95
CA ARG A 9 28.65 -38.60 -18.56
C ARG A 9 28.77 -37.59 -17.42
N PRO A 10 29.91 -36.90 -17.23
CA PRO A 10 29.97 -35.82 -16.26
C PRO A 10 28.93 -34.78 -16.66
N ARG A 11 28.05 -34.43 -15.72
CA ARG A 11 27.06 -33.37 -15.88
C ARG A 11 27.82 -32.10 -16.21
N LYS A 12 27.89 -31.73 -17.50
CA LYS A 12 28.45 -30.45 -17.96
C LYS A 12 27.85 -29.39 -17.05
N LYS A 13 28.68 -28.71 -16.24
CA LYS A 13 28.28 -27.49 -15.55
C LYS A 13 27.63 -26.62 -16.61
N ARG A 14 26.31 -26.42 -16.47
CA ARG A 14 25.56 -25.50 -17.33
C ARG A 14 26.27 -24.17 -17.13
N LYS A 15 27.09 -23.74 -18.09
CA LYS A 15 27.55 -22.35 -18.16
C LYS A 15 26.26 -21.56 -18.27
N PHE A 16 25.86 -20.93 -17.17
CA PHE A 16 24.81 -19.92 -17.22
C PHE A 16 25.24 -18.92 -18.30
N PRO A 17 24.38 -18.56 -19.24
CA PRO A 17 24.73 -17.54 -20.22
C PRO A 17 25.14 -16.30 -19.45
N LEU A 18 26.37 -15.85 -19.69
CA LEU A 18 27.02 -14.70 -19.06
C LEU A 18 26.46 -13.37 -19.59
N SER A 19 25.16 -13.33 -19.88
CA SER A 19 24.46 -12.14 -20.33
C SER A 19 23.11 -12.05 -19.60
N SER A 20 23.17 -11.76 -18.30
CA SER A 20 22.02 -11.08 -17.66
C SER A 20 21.98 -9.68 -18.28
N THR A 21 21.04 -9.46 -19.19
CA THR A 21 20.83 -8.15 -19.83
C THR A 21 20.27 -7.11 -18.86
N GLY A 22 19.72 -7.54 -17.71
CA GLY A 22 19.29 -6.66 -16.63
C GLY A 22 20.45 -6.27 -15.72
N SER A 23 20.66 -4.97 -15.54
CA SER A 23 21.63 -4.46 -14.58
C SER A 23 20.93 -4.33 -13.22
N ASN A 24 21.50 -4.89 -12.16
CA ASN A 24 21.04 -4.51 -10.83
C ASN A 24 22.22 -4.10 -9.97
N ASN A 25 22.27 -2.79 -9.70
CA ASN A 25 23.39 -2.01 -9.20
C ASN A 25 23.64 -2.19 -7.70
N ALA A 26 23.40 -3.40 -7.19
CA ALA A 26 23.72 -3.81 -5.83
C ALA A 26 25.22 -4.08 -5.64
N LEU A 27 25.99 -4.08 -6.73
CA LEU A 27 27.42 -4.30 -6.77
C LEU A 27 28.14 -3.09 -7.36
N ILE A 28 29.34 -2.84 -6.86
CA ILE A 28 30.33 -1.93 -7.44
C ILE A 28 31.39 -2.81 -8.10
N VAL A 29 31.84 -2.44 -9.30
CA VAL A 29 32.99 -3.08 -9.96
C VAL A 29 34.19 -2.19 -9.74
N ASP A 30 35.29 -2.75 -9.24
CA ASP A 30 36.54 -2.03 -9.00
C ASP A 30 37.37 -1.96 -10.30
N ASP A 31 37.74 -0.75 -10.72
CA ASP A 31 38.34 -0.43 -12.04
C ASP A 31 39.70 -1.13 -12.27
N GLY A 32 40.43 -1.49 -11.20
CA GLY A 32 41.77 -2.08 -11.32
C GLY A 32 41.84 -3.61 -11.42
N ASN A 33 40.84 -4.34 -10.89
CA ASN A 33 40.91 -5.79 -10.71
C ASN A 33 39.61 -6.55 -11.08
N GLY A 34 38.55 -5.85 -11.49
CA GLY A 34 37.23 -6.46 -11.75
C GLY A 34 36.58 -7.06 -10.50
N LYS A 35 37.07 -6.71 -9.30
CA LYS A 35 36.57 -7.23 -8.03
C LYS A 35 35.23 -6.58 -7.72
N HIS A 36 34.21 -7.40 -7.46
CA HIS A 36 32.90 -6.90 -7.06
C HIS A 36 32.84 -6.64 -5.56
N THR A 37 32.34 -5.47 -5.15
CA THR A 37 32.04 -5.12 -3.76
C THR A 37 30.57 -4.72 -3.59
N PRO A 38 29.98 -4.85 -2.38
CA PRO A 38 28.60 -4.44 -2.15
C PRO A 38 28.43 -2.93 -2.27
N ALA A 39 27.33 -2.49 -2.90
CA ALA A 39 27.11 -1.07 -3.21
C ALA A 39 26.47 -0.22 -2.10
N PHE A 40 25.98 -0.84 -1.02
CA PHE A 40 25.33 -0.21 0.13
C PHE A 40 25.16 -1.21 1.29
N PRO A 41 24.83 -0.77 2.52
CA PRO A 41 24.84 -1.63 3.71
C PRO A 41 23.96 -2.89 3.61
N LEU A 42 22.75 -2.82 3.08
CA LEU A 42 21.90 -4.00 2.93
C LEU A 42 22.47 -5.02 1.92
N ALA A 43 23.08 -4.55 0.83
CA ALA A 43 23.80 -5.42 -0.09
C ALA A 43 25.03 -6.07 0.60
N SER A 44 25.69 -5.35 1.51
CA SER A 44 26.77 -5.90 2.33
C SER A 44 26.26 -6.97 3.31
N PHE A 45 25.14 -6.70 3.99
CA PHE A 45 24.53 -7.62 4.95
C PHE A 45 24.16 -8.96 4.31
N LEU A 46 23.63 -8.93 3.08
CA LEU A 46 23.28 -10.13 2.34
C LEU A 46 24.44 -10.71 1.52
N TRP A 47 25.65 -10.17 1.62
CA TRP A 47 26.79 -10.59 0.80
C TRP A 47 27.10 -12.09 0.93
N ALA A 48 27.07 -12.61 2.16
CA ALA A 48 27.32 -14.03 2.43
C ALA A 48 26.30 -14.94 1.72
N ALA A 49 25.05 -14.48 1.55
CA ALA A 49 23.99 -15.22 0.86
C ALA A 49 24.17 -15.27 -0.67
N ARG A 50 25.14 -14.54 -1.24
CA ARG A 50 25.43 -14.55 -2.69
C ARG A 50 26.08 -15.86 -3.15
N ALA A 51 26.87 -16.51 -2.29
CA ALA A 51 27.71 -17.65 -2.65
C ALA A 51 26.99 -18.99 -2.45
N GLY A 52 26.16 -19.40 -3.41
CA GLY A 52 25.64 -20.78 -3.50
C GLY A 52 24.67 -21.20 -2.40
N VAL A 53 24.24 -20.29 -1.52
CA VAL A 53 23.25 -20.57 -0.48
C VAL A 53 21.89 -20.86 -1.14
N SER A 54 21.25 -21.94 -0.71
CA SER A 54 19.94 -22.33 -1.22
C SER A 54 18.91 -21.22 -0.98
N GLN A 55 18.13 -20.87 -2.01
CA GLN A 55 17.00 -19.95 -1.88
C GLN A 55 15.96 -20.44 -0.86
N TRP A 56 15.89 -21.76 -0.67
CA TRP A 56 15.05 -22.40 0.35
C TRP A 56 15.49 -22.07 1.78
N LEU A 57 16.73 -21.62 1.99
CA LEU A 57 17.22 -21.15 3.29
C LEU A 57 17.10 -19.63 3.43
N ILE A 58 17.40 -18.88 2.37
CA ILE A 58 17.42 -17.41 2.40
C ILE A 58 16.03 -16.85 2.70
N LEU A 59 14.97 -17.35 2.06
CA LEU A 59 13.63 -16.80 2.25
C LEU A 59 13.14 -16.99 3.70
N PRO A 60 13.19 -18.18 4.32
CA PRO A 60 12.82 -18.33 5.74
C PRO A 60 13.64 -17.44 6.68
N LEU A 61 14.94 -17.26 6.46
CA LEU A 61 15.77 -16.37 7.28
C LEU A 61 15.35 -14.91 7.15
N ILE A 62 15.04 -14.46 5.94
CA ILE A 62 14.46 -13.13 5.71
C ILE A 62 13.15 -13.01 6.48
N LEU A 63 12.21 -13.93 6.29
CA LEU A 63 10.90 -13.86 6.95
C LEU A 63 11.03 -13.87 8.48
N MET A 64 11.89 -14.70 9.05
CA MET A 64 12.18 -14.72 10.48
C MET A 64 12.71 -13.37 10.96
N ALA A 65 13.74 -12.83 10.30
CA ALA A 65 14.33 -11.55 10.70
C ALA A 65 13.33 -10.39 10.61
N VAL A 66 12.59 -10.28 9.50
CA VAL A 66 11.60 -9.20 9.35
C VAL A 66 10.38 -9.44 10.26
N GLY A 67 10.03 -10.69 10.55
CA GLY A 67 9.01 -11.06 11.55
C GLY A 67 9.39 -10.61 12.97
N LEU A 68 10.67 -10.75 13.35
CA LEU A 68 11.17 -10.26 14.63
C LEU A 68 11.01 -8.74 14.77
N PHE A 69 11.29 -7.96 13.72
CA PHE A 69 11.08 -6.50 13.76
C PHE A 69 9.60 -6.14 13.90
N ARG A 70 8.69 -6.86 13.22
CA ARG A 70 7.23 -6.66 13.40
C ARG A 70 6.79 -6.94 14.83
N TRP A 71 7.23 -8.08 15.38
CA TRP A 71 6.92 -8.46 16.76
C TRP A 71 7.51 -7.47 17.76
N ALA A 72 8.74 -7.01 17.56
CA ALA A 72 9.37 -6.02 18.44
C ALA A 72 8.60 -4.69 18.47
N VAL A 73 8.08 -4.22 17.33
CA VAL A 73 7.22 -3.03 17.27
C VAL A 73 5.88 -3.26 17.98
N SER A 74 5.32 -4.48 17.89
CA SER A 74 4.01 -4.81 18.49
C SER A 74 3.99 -4.81 20.02
N LEU A 75 5.16 -4.89 20.66
CA LEU A 75 5.31 -4.78 22.12
C LEU A 75 4.96 -3.38 22.66
N TRP A 76 5.06 -2.34 21.83
CA TRP A 76 4.81 -0.95 22.22
C TRP A 76 3.31 -0.61 22.31
N GLY A 77 3.00 0.66 22.60
CA GLY A 77 1.64 1.18 22.67
C GLY A 77 0.87 1.01 21.36
N TYR A 78 -0.45 1.22 21.41
CA TYR A 78 -1.35 1.17 20.26
C TYR A 78 -2.30 2.37 20.28
N SER A 79 -3.00 2.58 19.16
CA SER A 79 -3.99 3.64 18.99
C SER A 79 -5.07 3.58 20.08
N GLY A 80 -5.09 4.61 20.93
CA GLY A 80 -6.09 4.80 21.99
C GLY A 80 -5.87 3.99 23.28
N PHE A 81 -4.66 3.50 23.53
CA PHE A 81 -4.32 2.84 24.80
C PHE A 81 -4.51 3.78 25.99
N GLN A 82 -5.35 3.38 26.95
CA GLN A 82 -5.72 4.14 28.15
C GLN A 82 -6.34 5.51 27.85
N VAL A 83 -7.13 5.63 26.77
CA VAL A 83 -7.82 6.87 26.38
C VAL A 83 -9.35 6.67 26.36
N PRO A 84 -10.01 6.53 27.52
CA PRO A 84 -11.47 6.46 27.57
C PRO A 84 -12.13 7.79 27.15
N PRO A 85 -13.41 7.80 26.74
CA PRO A 85 -14.31 6.64 26.67
C PRO A 85 -14.26 5.90 25.32
N MET A 86 -13.72 6.51 24.26
CA MET A 86 -13.77 5.95 22.91
C MET A 86 -12.52 5.15 22.54
N HIS A 87 -11.38 5.30 23.22
CA HIS A 87 -10.12 4.67 22.82
C HIS A 87 -9.77 5.01 21.34
N GLY A 88 -9.25 4.06 20.57
CA GLY A 88 -8.72 4.30 19.22
C GLY A 88 -8.92 3.10 18.30
N ASP A 89 -8.09 2.99 17.27
CA ASP A 89 -8.27 1.98 16.21
C ASP A 89 -8.18 0.54 16.74
N PHE A 90 -7.46 0.30 17.83
CA PHE A 90 -7.42 -1.03 18.47
C PHE A 90 -8.82 -1.45 18.96
N GLU A 91 -9.51 -0.54 19.66
CA GLU A 91 -10.85 -0.77 20.18
C GLU A 91 -11.87 -0.87 19.04
N ALA A 92 -11.72 -0.08 17.97
CA ALA A 92 -12.57 -0.21 16.79
C ALA A 92 -12.52 -1.63 16.20
N GLN A 93 -11.32 -2.19 16.03
CA GLN A 93 -11.18 -3.56 15.53
C GLN A 93 -11.70 -4.61 16.53
N ARG A 94 -11.45 -4.45 17.84
CA ARG A 94 -11.98 -5.35 18.89
C ARG A 94 -13.51 -5.36 18.88
N HIS A 95 -14.11 -4.16 18.83
CA HIS A 95 -15.56 -4.00 18.78
C HIS A 95 -16.14 -4.61 17.49
N TRP A 96 -15.47 -4.50 16.35
CA TRP A 96 -15.91 -5.20 15.14
C TRP A 96 -15.90 -6.72 15.29
N MET A 97 -14.93 -7.30 16.02
CA MET A 97 -14.93 -8.73 16.33
C MET A 97 -16.10 -9.08 17.26
N GLU A 98 -16.35 -8.28 18.29
CA GLU A 98 -17.47 -8.42 19.23
C GLU A 98 -18.82 -8.42 18.50
N ILE A 99 -19.13 -7.39 17.71
CA ILE A 99 -20.45 -7.27 17.08
C ILE A 99 -20.67 -8.34 16.01
N THR A 100 -19.62 -8.75 15.29
CA THR A 100 -19.77 -9.70 14.19
C THR A 100 -20.04 -11.13 14.65
N ILE A 101 -19.57 -11.52 15.84
CA ILE A 101 -19.85 -12.85 16.40
C ILE A 101 -21.15 -12.91 17.19
N ASN A 102 -21.62 -11.79 17.75
CA ASN A 102 -22.80 -11.76 18.62
C ASN A 102 -24.08 -11.32 17.90
N LEU A 103 -23.99 -10.56 16.80
CA LEU A 103 -25.15 -10.03 16.08
C LEU A 103 -25.38 -10.73 14.73
N PRO A 104 -26.65 -10.85 14.28
CA PRO A 104 -26.94 -11.27 12.91
C PRO A 104 -26.33 -10.31 11.89
N MET A 105 -25.94 -10.83 10.73
CA MET A 105 -25.29 -10.06 9.65
C MET A 105 -26.11 -8.85 9.16
N SER A 106 -27.44 -8.90 9.28
CA SER A 106 -28.33 -7.77 9.01
C SER A 106 -28.10 -6.56 9.92
N LYS A 107 -27.55 -6.75 11.13
CA LYS A 107 -27.30 -5.68 12.11
C LYS A 107 -25.90 -5.08 12.06
N TRP A 108 -24.94 -5.72 11.37
CA TRP A 108 -23.52 -5.32 11.42
C TRP A 108 -23.26 -3.86 11.01
N TYR A 109 -24.08 -3.29 10.13
CA TYR A 109 -23.92 -1.92 9.60
C TYR A 109 -24.95 -0.91 10.16
N THR A 110 -25.74 -1.32 11.14
CA THR A 110 -26.82 -0.51 11.74
C THR A 110 -26.73 -0.46 13.26
N TYR A 111 -26.04 -1.41 13.88
CA TYR A 111 -25.80 -1.44 15.32
C TYR A 111 -24.93 -0.27 15.79
N ASP A 112 -25.38 0.38 16.88
CA ASP A 112 -24.71 1.45 17.63
C ASP A 112 -23.66 2.26 16.85
N LEU A 113 -24.13 3.00 15.84
CA LEU A 113 -23.25 3.69 14.89
C LEU A 113 -22.36 4.78 15.50
N GLN A 114 -22.63 5.19 16.74
CA GLN A 114 -21.87 6.22 17.46
C GLN A 114 -20.62 5.63 18.14
N TYR A 115 -20.63 4.35 18.50
CA TYR A 115 -19.50 3.66 19.12
C TYR A 115 -18.83 2.72 18.11
N TRP A 116 -17.84 3.22 17.37
CA TRP A 116 -17.05 2.45 16.40
C TRP A 116 -17.85 1.56 15.43
N GLY A 117 -18.94 2.11 14.87
CA GLY A 117 -19.72 1.41 13.85
C GLY A 117 -18.88 0.90 12.67
N LEU A 118 -19.33 -0.18 12.04
CA LEU A 118 -18.57 -0.85 10.98
C LEU A 118 -18.54 0.01 9.69
N ASP A 119 -17.36 0.54 9.38
CA ASP A 119 -17.12 1.49 8.28
C ASP A 119 -16.43 0.88 7.07
N TYR A 120 -16.03 -0.39 7.16
CA TYR A 120 -15.27 -1.09 6.11
C TYR A 120 -16.17 -2.06 5.33
N PRO A 121 -15.79 -2.36 4.08
CA PRO A 121 -16.56 -3.31 3.25
C PRO A 121 -16.56 -4.75 3.80
N PRO A 122 -17.44 -5.61 3.27
CA PRO A 122 -17.83 -6.86 3.94
C PRO A 122 -16.69 -7.85 4.22
N LEU A 123 -15.60 -7.84 3.44
CA LEU A 123 -14.48 -8.75 3.68
C LEU A 123 -13.76 -8.43 4.99
N THR A 124 -13.75 -7.16 5.43
CA THR A 124 -13.28 -6.82 6.78
C THR A 124 -14.22 -7.38 7.84
N ALA A 125 -15.54 -7.27 7.66
CA ALA A 125 -16.48 -7.81 8.62
C ALA A 125 -16.34 -9.34 8.76
N TYR A 126 -16.19 -10.06 7.65
CA TYR A 126 -15.90 -11.51 7.68
C TYR A 126 -14.54 -11.84 8.30
N HIS A 127 -13.55 -10.97 8.11
CA HIS A 127 -12.25 -11.11 8.76
C HIS A 127 -12.38 -10.96 10.28
N SER A 128 -13.04 -9.89 10.75
CA SER A 128 -13.32 -9.67 12.16
C SER A 128 -14.17 -10.78 12.77
N TRP A 129 -15.16 -11.30 12.04
CA TRP A 129 -15.96 -12.44 12.46
C TRP A 129 -15.12 -13.68 12.71
N LEU A 130 -14.26 -14.05 11.75
CA LEU A 130 -13.38 -15.21 11.87
C LEU A 130 -12.39 -15.04 13.04
N LEU A 131 -11.79 -13.86 13.18
CA LEU A 131 -10.88 -13.57 14.27
C LEU A 131 -11.63 -13.62 15.61
N GLY A 132 -12.77 -12.94 15.74
CA GLY A 132 -13.60 -12.99 16.96
C GLY A 132 -13.95 -14.41 17.40
N ILE A 133 -14.32 -15.29 16.46
CA ILE A 133 -14.56 -16.72 16.76
C ILE A 133 -13.30 -17.37 17.35
N ILE A 134 -12.15 -17.21 16.68
CA ILE A 134 -10.89 -17.79 17.16
C ILE A 134 -10.50 -17.22 18.51
N GLY A 135 -10.68 -15.91 18.73
CA GLY A 135 -10.37 -15.23 19.99
C GLY A 135 -11.25 -15.70 21.15
N THR A 136 -12.54 -15.96 20.88
CA THR A 136 -13.49 -16.48 21.87
C THR A 136 -13.11 -17.88 22.37
N LEU A 137 -12.35 -18.66 21.59
CA LEU A 137 -11.80 -19.94 22.04
C LEU A 137 -10.72 -19.80 23.13
N PHE A 138 -10.07 -18.64 23.22
CA PHE A 138 -9.09 -18.34 24.26
C PHE A 138 -9.76 -17.74 25.49
N ASP A 139 -10.54 -16.68 25.29
CA ASP A 139 -11.30 -16.01 26.35
C ASP A 139 -12.54 -15.31 25.77
N PRO A 140 -13.76 -15.79 26.09
CA PRO A 140 -15.00 -15.16 25.63
C PRO A 140 -15.22 -13.74 26.14
N SER A 141 -14.63 -13.35 27.28
CA SER A 141 -14.84 -12.03 27.89
C SER A 141 -14.30 -10.89 27.04
N TRP A 142 -13.33 -11.15 26.16
CA TRP A 142 -12.74 -10.15 25.26
C TRP A 142 -13.75 -9.55 24.27
N PHE A 143 -14.80 -10.30 23.95
CA PHE A 143 -15.78 -9.99 22.92
C PHE A 143 -17.22 -10.15 23.43
N ALA A 144 -17.44 -9.99 24.74
CA ALA A 144 -18.78 -9.97 25.33
C ALA A 144 -19.55 -8.74 24.85
N LEU A 145 -20.72 -8.96 24.25
CA LEU A 145 -21.54 -7.89 23.66
C LEU A 145 -21.91 -6.85 24.72
N ASP A 146 -21.57 -5.58 24.47
CA ASP A 146 -21.80 -4.40 25.31
C ASP A 146 -21.07 -4.37 26.66
N GLU A 147 -20.63 -5.50 27.20
CA GLU A 147 -19.89 -5.59 28.46
C GLU A 147 -18.38 -5.35 28.27
N SER A 148 -17.82 -5.73 27.11
CA SER A 148 -16.38 -5.67 26.83
C SER A 148 -15.92 -4.37 26.15
N ARG A 149 -16.74 -3.32 26.14
CA ARG A 149 -16.39 -2.03 25.54
C ARG A 149 -15.22 -1.37 26.28
N GLY A 150 -14.17 -1.01 25.55
CA GLY A 150 -12.95 -0.44 26.10
C GLY A 150 -12.13 -1.44 26.93
N PHE A 151 -12.32 -2.75 26.71
CA PHE A 151 -11.63 -3.78 27.48
C PHE A 151 -10.13 -3.79 27.18
N GLU A 152 -9.32 -3.60 28.22
CA GLU A 152 -7.86 -3.59 28.14
C GLU A 152 -7.28 -4.74 28.96
N ASP A 153 -6.75 -5.75 28.26
CA ASP A 153 -6.08 -6.89 28.87
C ASP A 153 -4.76 -7.20 28.12
N PRO A 154 -3.66 -7.52 28.84
CA PRO A 154 -2.39 -7.87 28.20
C PRO A 154 -2.45 -9.07 27.26
N GLN A 155 -3.27 -10.10 27.56
CA GLN A 155 -3.42 -11.27 26.69
C GLN A 155 -4.23 -10.94 25.44
N LEU A 156 -5.29 -10.15 25.59
CA LEU A 156 -6.03 -9.60 24.45
C LEU A 156 -5.11 -8.79 23.52
N LYS A 157 -4.22 -7.96 24.08
CA LYS A 157 -3.20 -7.24 23.30
C LYS A 157 -2.35 -8.23 22.50
N VAL A 158 -1.81 -9.27 23.13
CA VAL A 158 -0.97 -10.28 22.44
C VAL A 158 -1.76 -10.99 21.33
N TYR A 159 -2.99 -11.40 21.61
CA TYR A 159 -3.89 -12.02 20.63
C TYR A 159 -4.08 -11.11 19.41
N MET A 160 -4.51 -9.87 19.64
CA MET A 160 -4.74 -8.87 18.60
C MET A 160 -3.46 -8.58 17.80
N ARG A 161 -2.29 -8.46 18.44
CA ARG A 161 -1.02 -8.29 17.72
C ARG A 161 -0.68 -9.50 16.85
N ALA A 162 -0.97 -10.71 17.33
CA ALA A 162 -0.73 -11.95 16.59
C ALA A 162 -1.65 -12.06 15.37
N THR A 163 -2.92 -11.66 15.47
CA THR A 163 -3.85 -11.70 14.32
C THR A 163 -3.38 -10.81 13.18
N VAL A 164 -2.85 -9.61 13.44
CA VAL A 164 -2.28 -8.74 12.38
C VAL A 164 -1.14 -9.44 11.64
N ILE A 165 -0.22 -10.07 12.37
CA ILE A 165 0.92 -10.79 11.79
C ILE A 165 0.45 -12.01 11.00
N VAL A 166 -0.46 -12.82 11.55
CA VAL A 166 -0.98 -13.99 10.85
C VAL A 166 -1.68 -13.57 9.56
N SER A 167 -2.53 -12.55 9.59
CA SER A 167 -3.21 -12.01 8.41
C SER A 167 -2.24 -11.53 7.33
N GLU A 168 -1.17 -10.82 7.72
CA GLU A 168 -0.12 -10.40 6.80
C GLU A 168 0.63 -11.59 6.18
N TYR A 169 0.99 -12.60 6.99
CA TYR A 169 1.70 -13.78 6.52
C TYR A 169 0.86 -14.70 5.62
N LEU A 170 -0.45 -14.69 5.78
CA LEU A 170 -1.37 -15.43 4.92
C LEU A 170 -1.62 -14.73 3.57
N ILE A 171 -1.57 -13.39 3.54
CA ILE A 171 -2.04 -12.61 2.38
C ILE A 171 -0.92 -11.79 1.75
N PHE A 172 -0.31 -10.87 2.49
CA PHE A 172 0.68 -9.93 1.97
C PHE A 172 2.01 -10.60 1.61
N ILE A 173 2.58 -11.38 2.54
CA ILE A 173 3.89 -12.02 2.35
C ILE A 173 3.93 -12.92 1.10
N PRO A 174 3.01 -13.90 0.93
CA PRO A 174 3.03 -14.76 -0.26
C PRO A 174 2.77 -13.97 -1.54
N ALA A 175 1.91 -12.95 -1.51
CA ALA A 175 1.64 -12.09 -2.65
C ALA A 175 2.89 -11.33 -3.11
N VAL A 176 3.60 -10.67 -2.18
CA VAL A 176 4.83 -9.92 -2.48
C VAL A 176 5.94 -10.86 -2.95
N VAL A 177 6.14 -12.02 -2.30
CA VAL A 177 7.18 -12.97 -2.70
C VAL A 177 6.94 -13.51 -4.11
N ASN A 178 5.69 -13.88 -4.44
CA ASN A 178 5.34 -14.38 -5.77
C ASN A 178 5.44 -13.29 -6.84
N PHE A 179 4.89 -12.11 -6.56
CA PHE A 179 5.02 -10.93 -7.42
C PHE A 179 6.48 -10.64 -7.73
N LEU A 180 7.33 -10.57 -6.70
CA LEU A 180 8.73 -10.19 -6.84
C LEU A 180 9.53 -11.22 -7.63
N ARG A 181 9.32 -12.53 -7.39
CA ARG A 181 9.92 -13.60 -8.19
C ARG A 181 9.59 -13.45 -9.68
N ARG A 182 8.33 -13.17 -10.00
CA ARG A 182 7.89 -13.01 -11.39
C ARG A 182 8.39 -11.71 -12.01
N TYR A 183 8.29 -10.60 -11.28
CA TYR A 183 8.69 -9.27 -11.74
C TYR A 183 10.19 -9.20 -12.02
N THR A 184 11.00 -9.72 -11.11
CA THR A 184 12.46 -9.81 -11.26
C THR A 184 12.85 -10.70 -12.45
N GLN A 185 12.17 -11.83 -12.66
CA GLN A 185 12.41 -12.70 -13.81
C GLN A 185 12.12 -11.99 -15.14
N MET A 186 10.99 -11.27 -15.25
CA MET A 186 10.65 -10.50 -16.44
C MET A 186 11.69 -9.40 -16.75
N HIS A 187 12.29 -8.83 -15.71
CA HIS A 187 13.31 -7.78 -15.82
C HIS A 187 14.76 -8.32 -15.89
N GLY A 188 14.96 -9.65 -15.89
CA GLY A 188 16.29 -10.25 -15.93
C GLY A 188 17.16 -9.96 -14.71
N VAL A 189 16.54 -9.66 -13.57
CA VAL A 189 17.21 -9.29 -12.32
C VAL A 189 17.82 -10.53 -11.65
N PRO A 190 19.11 -10.48 -11.22
CA PRO A 190 19.72 -11.57 -10.48
C PRO A 190 19.00 -11.89 -9.18
N VAL A 191 18.91 -13.18 -8.84
CA VAL A 191 18.18 -13.69 -7.66
C VAL A 191 18.67 -13.05 -6.36
N TRP A 192 19.98 -12.87 -6.21
CA TRP A 192 20.53 -12.21 -5.01
C TRP A 192 20.06 -10.76 -4.86
N SER A 193 20.06 -9.99 -5.96
CA SER A 193 19.53 -8.62 -5.96
C SER A 193 18.03 -8.59 -5.69
N ALA A 194 17.29 -9.61 -6.14
CA ALA A 194 15.88 -9.80 -5.77
C ALA A 194 15.71 -10.01 -4.25
N SER A 195 16.56 -10.82 -3.61
CA SER A 195 16.55 -10.98 -2.15
C SER A 195 16.85 -9.66 -1.41
N VAL A 196 17.80 -8.87 -1.92
CA VAL A 196 18.09 -7.51 -1.38
C VAL A 196 16.86 -6.60 -1.49
N ALA A 197 16.21 -6.56 -2.65
CA ALA A 197 14.98 -5.78 -2.83
C ALA A 197 13.84 -6.26 -1.93
N LEU A 198 13.68 -7.59 -1.77
CA LEU A 198 12.66 -8.17 -0.90
C LEU A 198 12.81 -7.72 0.55
N VAL A 199 14.05 -7.72 1.09
CA VAL A 199 14.29 -7.23 2.45
C VAL A 199 13.94 -5.75 2.57
N ALA A 200 14.33 -4.92 1.59
CA ALA A 200 13.99 -3.49 1.59
C ALA A 200 12.48 -3.24 1.55
N ILE A 201 11.72 -4.03 0.78
CA ILE A 201 10.26 -3.94 0.69
C ILE A 201 9.60 -4.40 1.99
N LEU A 202 10.01 -5.54 2.54
CA LEU A 202 9.38 -6.10 3.75
C LEU A 202 9.72 -5.33 5.03
N LEU A 203 10.84 -4.60 5.06
CA LEU A 203 11.24 -3.69 6.15
C LEU A 203 10.74 -2.24 5.98
N GLN A 204 9.79 -1.98 5.07
CA GLN A 204 9.24 -0.63 4.89
C GLN A 204 8.70 -0.07 6.22
N PRO A 205 9.28 1.03 6.76
CA PRO A 205 8.98 1.49 8.12
C PRO A 205 7.53 1.90 8.31
N SER A 206 6.99 2.68 7.37
CA SER A 206 5.59 3.17 7.42
C SER A 206 4.58 2.04 7.59
N THR A 207 4.73 0.95 6.84
CA THR A 207 3.82 -0.22 6.91
C THR A 207 3.95 -0.91 8.27
N ILE A 208 5.18 -1.12 8.75
CA ILE A 208 5.41 -1.80 10.02
C ILE A 208 4.84 -1.00 11.20
N LEU A 209 5.10 0.32 11.22
CA LEU A 209 4.68 1.21 12.29
C LEU A 209 3.15 1.34 12.37
N ILE A 210 2.46 1.39 11.23
CA ILE A 210 1.01 1.53 11.20
C ILE A 210 0.31 0.20 11.50
N ASP A 211 0.71 -0.91 10.91
CA ASP A 211 0.00 -2.17 11.12
C ASP A 211 0.35 -2.79 12.49
N HIS A 212 1.64 -2.89 12.84
CA HIS A 212 2.07 -3.58 14.06
C HIS A 212 2.23 -2.65 15.27
N GLY A 213 2.34 -1.33 15.07
CA GLY A 213 2.38 -0.33 16.16
C GLY A 213 1.01 0.29 16.40
N HIS A 214 0.54 1.12 15.46
CA HIS A 214 -0.74 1.84 15.58
C HIS A 214 -1.96 0.89 15.66
N PHE A 215 -1.86 -0.32 15.08
CA PHE A 215 -2.87 -1.38 15.02
C PHE A 215 -3.85 -1.23 13.85
N GLN A 216 -3.44 -1.76 12.70
CA GLN A 216 -4.24 -1.76 11.48
C GLN A 216 -4.01 -3.04 10.65
N TYR A 217 -5.00 -3.39 9.82
CA TYR A 217 -4.91 -4.50 8.86
C TYR A 217 -4.69 -4.00 7.42
N ASN A 218 -3.81 -3.02 7.18
CA ASN A 218 -3.64 -2.47 5.82
C ASN A 218 -2.96 -3.47 4.88
N THR A 219 -2.02 -4.25 5.40
CA THR A 219 -1.28 -5.29 4.66
C THR A 219 -2.19 -6.33 4.02
N VAL A 220 -3.37 -6.62 4.57
CA VAL A 220 -4.35 -7.52 3.93
C VAL A 220 -4.83 -6.94 2.60
N MET A 221 -5.30 -5.69 2.60
CA MET A 221 -5.73 -5.00 1.38
C MET A 221 -4.57 -4.82 0.40
N LEU A 222 -3.40 -4.37 0.87
CA LEU A 222 -2.20 -4.22 0.05
C LEU A 222 -1.71 -5.56 -0.52
N GLY A 223 -1.93 -6.66 0.20
CA GLY A 223 -1.60 -8.02 -0.21
C GLY A 223 -2.50 -8.50 -1.34
N PHE A 224 -3.80 -8.22 -1.28
CA PHE A 224 -4.71 -8.47 -2.40
C PHE A 224 -4.35 -7.63 -3.64
N VAL A 225 -3.90 -6.38 -3.47
CA VAL A 225 -3.37 -5.57 -4.59
C VAL A 225 -2.11 -6.22 -5.18
N ALA A 226 -1.15 -6.63 -4.34
CA ALA A 226 0.06 -7.32 -4.81
C ALA A 226 -0.25 -8.66 -5.51
N ALA A 227 -1.22 -9.43 -5.00
CA ALA A 227 -1.68 -10.68 -5.61
C ALA A 227 -2.35 -10.43 -6.97
N SER A 228 -3.13 -9.36 -7.08
CA SER A 228 -3.69 -8.91 -8.36
C SER A 228 -2.59 -8.56 -9.36
N LEU A 229 -1.53 -7.89 -8.92
CA LEU A 229 -0.39 -7.59 -9.78
C LEU A 229 0.33 -8.87 -10.22
N ASP A 230 0.62 -9.82 -9.32
CA ASP A 230 1.20 -11.12 -9.71
C ASP A 230 0.33 -11.85 -10.73
N ALA A 231 -1.00 -11.84 -10.55
CA ALA A 231 -1.92 -12.45 -11.49
C ALA A 231 -1.87 -11.79 -12.88
N ILE A 232 -1.78 -10.45 -12.96
CA ILE A 232 -1.56 -9.73 -14.22
C ILE A 232 -0.24 -10.15 -14.86
N LEU A 233 0.85 -10.16 -14.08
CA LEU A 233 2.17 -10.57 -14.55
C LEU A 233 2.20 -12.02 -15.04
N ALA A 234 1.36 -12.89 -14.48
CA ALA A 234 1.20 -14.27 -14.88
C ALA A 234 0.26 -14.46 -16.10
N GLY A 235 -0.30 -13.39 -16.66
CA GLY A 235 -1.29 -13.47 -17.75
C GLY A 235 -2.68 -13.92 -17.30
N ARG A 236 -2.93 -14.02 -15.98
CA ARG A 236 -4.16 -14.55 -15.37
C ARG A 236 -5.12 -13.41 -14.98
N MET A 237 -5.65 -12.71 -15.99
CA MET A 237 -6.44 -11.48 -15.79
C MET A 237 -7.71 -11.70 -14.96
N LEU A 238 -8.38 -12.86 -15.07
CA LEU A 238 -9.58 -13.16 -14.28
C LEU A 238 -9.27 -13.27 -12.78
N TRP A 239 -8.16 -13.91 -12.43
CA TRP A 239 -7.67 -13.96 -11.05
C TRP A 239 -7.28 -12.58 -10.53
N ALA A 240 -6.70 -11.72 -11.38
CA ALA A 240 -6.42 -10.35 -11.02
C ALA A 240 -7.69 -9.58 -10.62
N CYS A 241 -8.79 -9.77 -11.36
CA CYS A 241 -10.08 -9.16 -11.02
C CYS A 241 -10.59 -9.64 -9.66
N ILE A 242 -10.52 -10.95 -9.37
CA ILE A 242 -10.95 -11.51 -8.08
C ILE A 242 -10.13 -10.94 -6.92
N PHE A 243 -8.79 -10.92 -7.04
CA PHE A 243 -7.94 -10.35 -6.00
C PHE A 243 -8.17 -8.85 -5.83
N PHE A 244 -8.36 -8.09 -6.91
CA PHE A 244 -8.63 -6.67 -6.81
C PHE A 244 -10.00 -6.36 -6.18
N VAL A 245 -11.03 -7.16 -6.48
CA VAL A 245 -12.32 -7.11 -5.77
C VAL A 245 -12.13 -7.46 -4.29
N GLY A 246 -11.27 -8.43 -3.96
CA GLY A 246 -10.88 -8.71 -2.57
C GLY A 246 -10.26 -7.52 -1.86
N ALA A 247 -9.35 -6.78 -2.53
CA ALA A 247 -8.76 -5.57 -1.98
C ALA A 247 -9.82 -4.48 -1.68
N LEU A 248 -10.71 -4.23 -2.64
CA LEU A 248 -11.82 -3.28 -2.50
C LEU A 248 -12.82 -3.73 -1.43
N GLY A 249 -13.06 -5.04 -1.33
CA GLY A 249 -13.93 -5.67 -0.35
C GLY A 249 -13.37 -5.63 1.07
N PHE A 250 -12.06 -5.46 1.23
CA PHE A 250 -11.41 -5.34 2.53
C PHE A 250 -11.36 -3.88 2.99
N LYS A 251 -10.74 -2.99 2.19
CA LYS A 251 -10.67 -1.54 2.48
C LYS A 251 -10.93 -0.76 1.20
N GLN A 252 -11.95 0.11 1.24
CA GLN A 252 -12.35 0.95 0.12
C GLN A 252 -11.26 1.88 -0.39
N MET A 253 -10.24 2.16 0.43
CA MET A 253 -9.07 2.96 0.02
C MET A 253 -8.33 2.36 -1.19
N ALA A 254 -8.45 1.04 -1.45
CA ALA A 254 -7.93 0.41 -2.66
C ALA A 254 -8.48 1.02 -3.97
N LEU A 255 -9.56 1.82 -3.91
CA LEU A 255 -10.06 2.61 -5.04
C LEU A 255 -9.02 3.57 -5.62
N TYR A 256 -7.98 3.94 -4.87
CA TYR A 256 -6.88 4.76 -5.41
C TYR A 256 -6.16 4.06 -6.56
N TYR A 257 -6.23 2.73 -6.64
CA TYR A 257 -5.67 1.93 -7.73
C TYR A 257 -6.68 1.63 -8.85
N ALA A 258 -7.98 1.77 -8.58
CA ALA A 258 -9.04 1.32 -9.48
C ALA A 258 -8.98 1.96 -10.88
N PRO A 259 -8.69 3.27 -11.05
CA PRO A 259 -8.58 3.86 -12.39
C PRO A 259 -7.46 3.23 -13.24
N VAL A 260 -6.31 2.90 -12.64
CA VAL A 260 -5.21 2.24 -13.36
C VAL A 260 -5.57 0.80 -13.70
N MET A 261 -6.15 0.06 -12.76
CA MET A 261 -6.58 -1.32 -12.98
C MET A 261 -7.64 -1.40 -14.07
N PHE A 262 -8.63 -0.51 -14.03
CA PHE A 262 -9.65 -0.38 -15.06
C PHE A 262 -9.03 -0.02 -16.42
N ALA A 263 -8.22 1.04 -16.50
CA ALA A 263 -7.57 1.47 -17.73
C ALA A 263 -6.70 0.35 -18.34
N PHE A 264 -5.97 -0.40 -17.51
CA PHE A 264 -5.15 -1.52 -17.96
C PHE A 264 -5.99 -2.66 -18.51
N LEU A 265 -7.01 -3.12 -17.76
CA LEU A 265 -7.87 -4.25 -18.14
C LEU A 265 -8.75 -3.91 -19.36
N LEU A 266 -9.20 -2.66 -19.47
CA LEU A 266 -9.88 -2.18 -20.66
C LEU A 266 -8.91 -2.07 -21.83
N GLY A 267 -7.71 -1.55 -21.60
CA GLY A 267 -6.66 -1.40 -22.62
C GLY A 267 -6.29 -2.72 -23.28
N ILE A 268 -6.11 -3.82 -22.52
CA ILE A 268 -5.84 -5.15 -23.07
C ILE A 268 -7.02 -5.74 -23.85
N CYS A 269 -8.22 -5.20 -23.67
CA CYS A 269 -9.42 -5.60 -24.41
C CYS A 269 -9.61 -4.77 -25.67
N LEU A 270 -9.16 -3.50 -25.70
CA LEU A 270 -9.34 -2.60 -26.85
C LEU A 270 -8.16 -2.61 -27.83
N PHE A 271 -6.93 -2.77 -27.33
CA PHE A 271 -5.72 -2.60 -28.14
C PHE A 271 -4.86 -3.88 -28.19
N PRO A 272 -4.25 -4.21 -29.36
CA PRO A 272 -4.35 -3.50 -30.65
C PRO A 272 -5.65 -3.82 -31.42
N ARG A 273 -6.43 -4.82 -31.00
CA ARG A 273 -7.72 -5.18 -31.58
C ARG A 273 -8.73 -5.37 -30.45
N ILE A 274 -10.00 -5.08 -30.75
CA ILE A 274 -11.10 -5.26 -29.80
C ILE A 274 -11.34 -6.76 -29.56
N GLN A 275 -11.28 -7.17 -28.30
CA GLN A 275 -11.50 -8.54 -27.84
C GLN A 275 -12.73 -8.60 -26.92
N LEU A 276 -13.91 -8.64 -27.53
CA LEU A 276 -15.18 -8.59 -26.82
C LEU A 276 -15.36 -9.73 -25.81
N ILE A 277 -14.93 -10.95 -26.15
CA ILE A 277 -15.02 -12.11 -25.26
C ILE A 277 -14.22 -11.86 -23.96
N ARG A 278 -13.00 -11.34 -24.08
CA ARG A 278 -12.17 -11.01 -22.91
C ARG A 278 -12.84 -9.96 -22.04
N LEU A 279 -13.42 -8.92 -22.66
CA LEU A 279 -14.15 -7.87 -21.95
C LEU A 279 -15.35 -8.46 -21.18
N LEU A 280 -16.17 -9.29 -21.84
CA LEU A 280 -17.31 -9.94 -21.22
C LEU A 280 -16.89 -10.86 -20.06
N CYS A 281 -15.82 -11.64 -20.23
CA CYS A 281 -15.30 -12.49 -19.15
C CYS A 281 -14.79 -11.68 -17.95
N ILE A 282 -14.05 -10.59 -18.19
CA ILE A 282 -13.56 -9.71 -17.11
C ILE A 282 -14.75 -9.08 -16.37
N SER A 283 -15.73 -8.54 -17.10
CA SER A 283 -16.93 -7.95 -16.50
C SER A 283 -17.72 -8.98 -15.68
N LEU A 284 -17.97 -10.16 -16.26
CA LEU A 284 -18.70 -11.23 -15.58
C LEU A 284 -18.00 -11.68 -14.30
N VAL A 285 -16.70 -11.98 -14.35
CA VAL A 285 -15.93 -12.41 -13.17
C VAL A 285 -15.92 -11.33 -12.09
N THR A 286 -15.82 -10.06 -12.48
CA THR A 286 -15.85 -8.94 -11.52
C THR A 286 -17.22 -8.84 -10.83
N ILE A 287 -18.32 -8.93 -11.60
CA ILE A 287 -19.69 -8.92 -11.06
C ILE A 287 -19.92 -10.10 -10.13
N VAL A 288 -19.52 -11.32 -10.55
CA VAL A 288 -19.67 -12.53 -9.75
C VAL A 288 -18.86 -12.44 -8.45
N ALA A 289 -17.62 -11.91 -8.49
CA ALA A 289 -16.82 -11.72 -7.29
C ALA A 289 -17.48 -10.75 -6.28
N PHE A 290 -18.03 -9.62 -6.74
CA PHE A 290 -18.80 -8.72 -5.87
C PHE A 290 -20.09 -9.36 -5.36
N ALA A 291 -20.81 -10.08 -6.21
CA ALA A 291 -22.04 -10.78 -5.83
C ALA A 291 -21.77 -11.80 -4.72
N ILE A 292 -20.71 -12.62 -4.85
CA ILE A 292 -20.31 -13.59 -3.82
C ILE A 292 -19.95 -12.87 -2.51
N LEU A 293 -19.23 -11.75 -2.57
CA LEU A 293 -18.83 -11.00 -1.38
C LEU A 293 -20.04 -10.43 -0.62
N ILE A 294 -21.04 -9.95 -1.34
CA ILE A 294 -22.21 -9.24 -0.77
C ILE A 294 -23.37 -10.20 -0.46
N ALA A 295 -23.43 -11.37 -1.10
CA ALA A 295 -24.53 -12.31 -0.98
C ALA A 295 -24.90 -12.68 0.48
N PRO A 296 -23.96 -12.96 1.40
CA PRO A 296 -24.34 -13.28 2.79
C PRO A 296 -25.13 -12.18 3.50
N LEU A 297 -24.77 -10.91 3.27
CA LEU A 297 -25.49 -9.76 3.83
C LEU A 297 -26.91 -9.65 3.25
N VAL A 298 -27.05 -9.82 1.94
CA VAL A 298 -28.35 -9.78 1.26
C VAL A 298 -29.25 -10.92 1.72
N VAL A 299 -28.71 -12.14 1.81
CA VAL A 299 -29.45 -13.31 2.28
C VAL A 299 -29.88 -13.13 3.74
N SER A 300 -29.00 -12.61 4.61
CA SER A 300 -29.36 -12.31 6.00
C SER A 300 -30.47 -11.26 6.12
N ALA A 301 -30.46 -10.24 5.26
CA ALA A 301 -31.50 -9.20 5.24
C ALA A 301 -32.88 -9.71 4.77
N LEU A 302 -32.96 -10.87 4.10
CA LEU A 302 -34.22 -11.48 3.70
C LEU A 302 -34.94 -12.22 4.84
N SER A 303 -34.28 -12.44 5.98
CA SER A 303 -34.89 -13.10 7.14
C SER A 303 -36.10 -12.31 7.69
N ALA A 304 -37.09 -13.03 8.24
CA ALA A 304 -38.30 -12.41 8.79
C ALA A 304 -37.99 -11.40 9.91
N ASP A 305 -37.01 -11.71 10.75
CA ASP A 305 -36.55 -10.84 11.83
C ASP A 305 -35.95 -9.53 11.28
N ALA A 306 -35.11 -9.63 10.25
CA ALA A 306 -34.52 -8.45 9.61
C ALA A 306 -35.57 -7.58 8.92
N GLN A 307 -36.61 -8.16 8.32
CA GLN A 307 -37.71 -7.41 7.70
C GLN A 307 -38.48 -6.59 8.74
N ASN A 308 -38.79 -7.18 9.89
CA ASN A 308 -39.51 -6.50 10.97
C ASN A 308 -38.71 -5.32 11.53
N GLU A 309 -37.41 -5.51 11.79
CA GLU A 309 -36.54 -4.47 12.34
C GLU A 309 -36.23 -3.36 11.33
N SER A 310 -36.15 -3.68 10.04
CA SER A 310 -35.84 -2.70 8.96
C SER A 310 -36.82 -1.52 8.92
N SER A 311 -38.06 -1.73 9.37
CA SER A 311 -39.09 -0.69 9.40
C SER A 311 -38.76 0.49 10.34
N SER A 312 -37.95 0.23 11.38
CA SER A 312 -37.54 1.18 12.42
C SER A 312 -36.27 1.96 12.08
N ILE A 313 -35.51 1.51 11.08
CA ILE A 313 -34.21 2.08 10.73
C ILE A 313 -34.43 3.29 9.82
N PRO A 314 -33.80 4.44 10.08
CA PRO A 314 -33.91 5.61 9.21
C PRO A 314 -33.34 5.31 7.82
N LEU A 315 -34.01 5.79 6.77
CA LEU A 315 -33.55 5.60 5.40
C LEU A 315 -32.17 6.25 5.21
N PRO A 316 -31.17 5.55 4.63
CA PRO A 316 -29.90 6.14 4.26
C PRO A 316 -30.08 7.25 3.20
N PRO A 317 -29.18 8.25 3.15
CA PRO A 317 -29.29 9.39 2.22
C PRO A 317 -29.44 8.99 0.74
N LEU A 318 -28.81 7.89 0.32
CA LEU A 318 -28.89 7.39 -1.06
C LEU A 318 -30.32 6.97 -1.45
N LEU A 319 -31.08 6.39 -0.52
CA LEU A 319 -32.49 6.04 -0.78
C LEU A 319 -33.41 7.26 -0.62
N GLN A 320 -33.09 8.18 0.30
CA GLN A 320 -33.86 9.43 0.44
C GLN A 320 -33.79 10.32 -0.82
N ALA A 321 -32.67 10.26 -1.55
CA ALA A 321 -32.48 11.02 -2.78
C ALA A 321 -33.25 10.47 -4.00
N LEU A 322 -33.78 9.25 -3.92
CA LEU A 322 -34.54 8.65 -5.02
C LEU A 322 -36.01 9.10 -4.96
N PRO A 323 -36.60 9.55 -6.09
CA PRO A 323 -38.01 9.96 -6.16
C PRO A 323 -38.96 8.74 -6.23
N ILE A 324 -38.74 7.72 -5.41
CA ILE A 324 -39.50 6.46 -5.41
C ILE A 324 -39.95 6.16 -3.98
N GLU A 325 -41.25 6.01 -3.78
CA GLU A 325 -41.80 5.51 -2.51
C GLU A 325 -41.59 3.99 -2.44
N LEU A 326 -40.69 3.57 -1.54
CA LEU A 326 -40.41 2.15 -1.32
C LEU A 326 -41.44 1.58 -0.35
N ASP A 327 -42.21 0.59 -0.81
CA ASP A 327 -43.12 -0.17 0.04
C ASP A 327 -42.32 -0.96 1.09
N LYS A 328 -42.52 -0.60 2.36
CA LYS A 328 -41.86 -1.25 3.51
C LYS A 328 -42.28 -2.70 3.71
N SER A 329 -43.42 -3.11 3.15
CA SER A 329 -43.89 -4.50 3.23
C SER A 329 -43.26 -5.43 2.17
N SER A 330 -42.53 -4.86 1.21
CA SER A 330 -41.86 -5.64 0.16
C SER A 330 -40.67 -6.43 0.70
N ILE A 331 -40.54 -7.68 0.25
CA ILE A 331 -39.39 -8.56 0.55
C ILE A 331 -38.05 -7.91 0.10
N LEU A 332 -38.09 -7.05 -0.91
CA LEU A 332 -36.89 -6.36 -1.42
C LEU A 332 -36.48 -5.15 -0.57
N TYR A 333 -37.34 -4.66 0.33
CA TYR A 333 -37.09 -3.47 1.12
C TYR A 333 -35.84 -3.62 2.01
N ALA A 334 -35.79 -4.67 2.82
CA ALA A 334 -34.67 -4.91 3.74
C ALA A 334 -33.32 -5.12 3.03
N PRO A 335 -33.21 -5.92 1.95
CA PRO A 335 -31.99 -5.98 1.14
C PRO A 335 -31.55 -4.63 0.55
N LEU A 336 -32.49 -3.84 0.00
CA LEU A 336 -32.16 -2.53 -0.57
C LEU A 336 -31.67 -1.56 0.50
N LEU A 337 -32.33 -1.56 1.67
CA LEU A 337 -31.93 -0.79 2.83
C LEU A 337 -30.52 -1.18 3.30
N GLN A 338 -30.26 -2.49 3.41
CA GLN A 338 -28.95 -3.02 3.83
C GLN A 338 -27.84 -2.60 2.86
N LEU A 339 -28.07 -2.70 1.55
CA LEU A 339 -27.09 -2.29 0.54
C LEU A 339 -26.84 -0.78 0.54
N ALA A 340 -27.90 0.01 0.68
CA ALA A 340 -27.77 1.47 0.75
C ALA A 340 -27.03 1.91 2.03
N GLN A 341 -27.33 1.27 3.15
CA GLN A 341 -26.65 1.53 4.42
C GLN A 341 -25.17 1.12 4.34
N LEU A 342 -24.87 -0.05 3.77
CA LEU A 342 -23.50 -0.50 3.51
C LEU A 342 -22.72 0.54 2.70
N ILE A 343 -23.28 1.02 1.58
CA ILE A 343 -22.65 2.04 0.74
C ILE A 343 -22.42 3.33 1.53
N HIS A 344 -23.42 3.77 2.29
CA HIS A 344 -23.33 5.00 3.10
C HIS A 344 -22.25 4.92 4.19
N ARG A 345 -22.07 3.76 4.83
CA ARG A 345 -21.00 3.55 5.82
C ARG A 345 -19.62 3.49 5.19
N ILE A 346 -19.47 2.79 4.07
CA ILE A 346 -18.18 2.68 3.36
C ILE A 346 -17.74 4.05 2.80
N PHE A 347 -18.69 4.86 2.32
CA PHE A 347 -18.44 6.16 1.72
C PHE A 347 -19.18 7.29 2.46
N PRO A 348 -18.60 7.80 3.57
CA PRO A 348 -19.22 8.85 4.37
C PRO A 348 -19.08 10.22 3.71
N PHE A 349 -19.90 10.51 2.71
CA PHE A 349 -19.89 11.77 1.95
C PHE A 349 -20.21 13.03 2.78
N ALA A 350 -20.73 12.86 4.00
CA ALA A 350 -21.12 13.94 4.91
C ALA A 350 -19.95 14.50 5.75
N ARG A 351 -18.76 13.88 5.71
CA ARG A 351 -17.58 14.34 6.47
C ARG A 351 -16.91 15.55 5.81
N GLY A 352 -16.42 16.48 6.62
CA GLY A 352 -15.81 17.74 6.16
C GLY A 352 -14.40 17.57 5.55
N LEU A 353 -13.95 18.57 4.77
CA LEU A 353 -12.63 18.56 4.11
C LEU A 353 -11.43 18.61 5.08
N PHE A 354 -11.63 19.11 6.32
CA PHE A 354 -10.54 19.45 7.26
C PHE A 354 -10.64 18.73 8.61
N GLU A 355 -11.23 17.53 8.66
CA GLU A 355 -11.34 16.78 9.91
C GLU A 355 -9.96 16.43 10.51
N ASP A 356 -8.98 16.13 9.66
CA ASP A 356 -7.60 15.83 10.07
C ASP A 356 -6.57 16.73 9.36
N LYS A 357 -5.43 16.96 10.03
CA LYS A 357 -4.29 17.71 9.46
C LYS A 357 -3.44 16.78 8.60
N VAL A 358 -3.83 16.58 7.35
CA VAL A 358 -3.13 15.68 6.42
C VAL A 358 -2.19 16.43 5.48
N ALA A 359 -1.06 15.82 5.12
CA ALA A 359 -0.09 16.32 4.15
C ALA A 359 -0.60 16.33 2.69
N ASN A 360 -1.81 16.85 2.45
CA ASN A 360 -2.42 16.99 1.12
C ASN A 360 -2.39 18.46 0.64
N ALA A 361 -2.77 18.68 -0.63
CA ALA A 361 -2.77 20.01 -1.22
C ALA A 361 -3.77 20.95 -0.52
N TRP A 362 -4.93 20.43 -0.10
CA TRP A 362 -5.99 21.23 0.52
C TRP A 362 -5.60 21.79 1.88
N CYS A 363 -5.02 20.98 2.76
CA CYS A 363 -4.52 21.40 4.07
C CYS A 363 -3.37 22.41 3.92
N ALA A 364 -2.49 22.22 2.92
CA ALA A 364 -1.43 23.16 2.63
C ALA A 364 -1.98 24.53 2.17
N ILE A 365 -2.91 24.53 1.21
CA ILE A 365 -3.57 25.76 0.73
C ILE A 365 -4.37 26.41 1.86
N HIS A 366 -5.12 25.64 2.65
CA HIS A 366 -5.93 26.11 3.78
C HIS A 366 -5.11 26.87 4.85
N THR A 367 -3.82 26.56 4.95
CA THR A 367 -2.92 27.25 5.87
C THR A 367 -2.71 28.71 5.49
N PHE A 368 -2.59 29.01 4.20
CA PHE A 368 -2.39 30.37 3.68
C PHE A 368 -3.69 31.06 3.25
N TYR A 369 -4.65 30.28 2.75
CA TYR A 369 -5.93 30.76 2.26
C TYR A 369 -7.07 29.89 2.77
N LYS A 370 -7.89 30.45 3.67
CA LYS A 370 -8.94 29.73 4.39
C LYS A 370 -10.08 29.28 3.45
N LEU A 371 -10.00 28.02 3.01
CA LEU A 371 -10.96 27.36 2.13
C LEU A 371 -12.35 27.14 2.76
N HIS A 372 -12.50 27.18 4.09
CA HIS A 372 -13.82 27.11 4.76
C HIS A 372 -14.74 28.31 4.44
N ARG A 373 -14.23 29.32 3.71
CA ARG A 373 -15.03 30.43 3.18
C ARG A 373 -15.94 30.02 2.02
N PHE A 374 -15.67 28.86 1.41
CA PHE A 374 -16.48 28.31 0.33
C PHE A 374 -17.43 27.23 0.85
N GLU A 375 -18.53 27.04 0.13
CA GLU A 375 -19.48 25.97 0.39
C GLU A 375 -18.82 24.58 0.26
N ALA A 376 -19.19 23.65 1.14
CA ALA A 376 -18.64 22.29 1.13
C ALA A 376 -18.88 21.57 -0.22
N THR A 377 -20.03 21.78 -0.85
CA THR A 377 -20.37 21.19 -2.15
C THR A 377 -19.44 21.67 -3.27
N LEU A 378 -19.05 22.95 -3.24
CA LEU A 378 -18.07 23.50 -4.19
C LEU A 378 -16.70 22.88 -3.96
N LEU A 379 -16.25 22.77 -2.70
CA LEU A 379 -14.98 22.14 -2.36
C LEU A 379 -14.93 20.65 -2.79
N GLN A 380 -16.03 19.91 -2.63
CA GLN A 380 -16.17 18.54 -3.12
C GLN A 380 -16.04 18.45 -4.64
N ARG A 381 -16.68 19.35 -5.39
CA ARG A 381 -16.59 19.37 -6.87
C ARG A 381 -15.19 19.76 -7.35
N VAL A 382 -14.57 20.76 -6.73
CA VAL A 382 -13.21 21.21 -7.07
C VAL A 382 -12.18 20.12 -6.78
N SER A 383 -12.28 19.45 -5.64
CA SER A 383 -11.39 18.33 -5.30
C SER A 383 -11.56 17.12 -6.21
N LEU A 384 -12.80 16.79 -6.58
CA LEU A 384 -13.07 15.79 -7.62
C LEU A 384 -12.41 16.17 -8.95
N GLY A 385 -12.60 17.41 -9.41
CA GLY A 385 -12.00 17.91 -10.65
C GLY A 385 -10.47 17.86 -10.64
N ALA A 386 -9.85 18.32 -9.55
CA ALA A 386 -8.40 18.28 -9.37
C ALA A 386 -7.85 16.84 -9.34
N THR A 387 -8.54 15.93 -8.64
CA THR A 387 -8.18 14.51 -8.61
C THR A 387 -8.24 13.90 -10.01
N LEU A 388 -9.36 14.08 -10.73
CA LEU A 388 -9.54 13.57 -12.09
C LEU A 388 -8.48 14.13 -13.06
N ALA A 389 -8.17 15.42 -12.97
CA ALA A 389 -7.12 16.03 -13.78
C ALA A 389 -5.73 15.41 -13.50
N SER A 390 -5.41 15.16 -12.22
CA SER A 390 -4.12 14.57 -11.83
C SER A 390 -3.93 13.14 -12.33
N ILE A 391 -5.00 12.35 -12.42
CA ILE A 391 -4.93 10.93 -12.83
C ILE A 391 -5.13 10.72 -14.33
N LEU A 392 -5.51 11.76 -15.08
CA LEU A 392 -5.86 11.65 -16.50
C LEU A 392 -4.70 11.10 -17.35
N ILE A 393 -3.52 11.72 -17.24
CA ILE A 393 -2.34 11.35 -18.03
C ILE A 393 -1.89 9.90 -17.76
N PRO A 394 -1.65 9.46 -16.50
CA PRO A 394 -1.21 8.09 -16.25
C PRO A 394 -2.25 7.05 -16.69
N CYS A 395 -3.55 7.32 -16.51
CA CYS A 395 -4.61 6.43 -16.98
C CYS A 395 -4.66 6.35 -18.52
N ALA A 396 -4.51 7.47 -19.23
CA ALA A 396 -4.47 7.48 -20.69
C ALA A 396 -3.28 6.69 -21.25
N ILE A 397 -2.09 6.83 -20.65
CA ILE A 397 -0.89 6.07 -21.04
C ILE A 397 -1.14 4.56 -20.87
N ILE A 398 -1.65 4.14 -19.71
CA ILE A 398 -1.91 2.73 -19.41
C ILE A 398 -3.00 2.15 -20.31
N LEU A 399 -4.07 2.91 -20.56
CA LEU A 399 -5.15 2.49 -21.47
C LEU A 399 -4.62 2.24 -22.88
N ARG A 400 -3.80 3.16 -23.40
CA ARG A 400 -3.27 3.08 -24.76
C ARG A 400 -2.16 2.05 -24.92
N HIS A 401 -1.38 1.83 -23.86
CA HIS A 401 -0.23 0.93 -23.82
C HIS A 401 -0.29 0.03 -22.57
N PRO A 402 -1.18 -0.97 -22.54
CA PRO A 402 -1.40 -1.81 -21.37
C PRO A 402 -0.24 -2.81 -21.18
N ARG A 403 0.87 -2.33 -20.60
CA ARG A 403 2.08 -3.11 -20.33
C ARG A 403 2.32 -3.24 -18.83
N ALA A 404 2.63 -4.47 -18.41
CA ALA A 404 2.97 -4.79 -17.03
C ALA A 404 4.09 -3.92 -16.45
N SER A 405 5.09 -3.55 -17.27
CA SER A 405 6.22 -2.70 -16.86
C SER A 405 5.80 -1.29 -16.40
N PHE A 406 4.65 -0.80 -16.85
CA PHE A 406 4.15 0.54 -16.52
C PHE A 406 3.24 0.56 -15.29
N LEU A 407 2.81 -0.61 -14.79
CA LEU A 407 1.81 -0.69 -13.71
C LEU A 407 2.29 -0.03 -12.43
N LEU A 408 3.49 -0.35 -11.94
CA LEU A 408 4.00 0.23 -10.69
C LEU A 408 4.08 1.77 -10.71
N PRO A 409 4.75 2.41 -11.69
CA PRO A 409 4.79 3.88 -11.73
C PRO A 409 3.41 4.49 -11.97
N ALA A 410 2.51 3.87 -12.74
CA ALA A 410 1.15 4.37 -12.93
C ALA A 410 0.31 4.28 -11.65
N LEU A 411 0.33 3.14 -10.95
CA LEU A 411 -0.36 2.95 -9.67
C LEU A 411 0.12 3.95 -8.63
N SER A 412 1.44 4.16 -8.54
CA SER A 412 2.01 5.15 -7.63
C SER A 412 1.57 6.57 -7.99
N THR A 413 1.63 6.94 -9.28
CA THR A 413 1.24 8.28 -9.75
C THR A 413 -0.24 8.57 -9.45
N VAL A 414 -1.13 7.61 -9.76
CA VAL A 414 -2.57 7.78 -9.52
C VAL A 414 -2.86 7.81 -8.02
N ALA A 415 -2.25 6.94 -7.22
CA ALA A 415 -2.44 6.94 -5.78
C ALA A 415 -1.92 8.24 -5.13
N TRP A 416 -0.81 8.82 -5.61
CA TRP A 416 -0.37 10.14 -5.18
C TRP A 416 -1.36 11.24 -5.58
N GLY A 417 -1.93 11.18 -6.79
CA GLY A 417 -2.97 12.10 -7.24
C GLY A 417 -4.21 12.09 -6.33
N PHE A 418 -4.69 10.90 -5.97
CA PHE A 418 -5.77 10.76 -4.96
C PHE A 418 -5.34 11.29 -3.59
N PHE A 419 -4.15 10.93 -3.10
CA PHE A 419 -3.67 11.39 -1.79
C PHE A 419 -3.55 12.92 -1.70
N LEU A 420 -3.10 13.58 -2.77
CA LEU A 420 -2.88 15.03 -2.78
C LEU A 420 -4.16 15.83 -3.00
N PHE A 421 -5.07 15.34 -3.85
CA PHE A 421 -6.18 16.14 -4.36
C PHE A 421 -7.58 15.61 -4.03
N SER A 422 -7.72 14.42 -3.44
CA SER A 422 -9.03 13.91 -3.02
C SER A 422 -9.62 14.73 -1.87
N PHE A 423 -10.95 14.73 -1.78
CA PHE A 423 -11.70 15.45 -0.75
C PHE A 423 -11.47 14.87 0.65
N GLN A 424 -11.39 13.55 0.76
CA GLN A 424 -11.16 12.86 2.03
C GLN A 424 -9.92 11.98 1.92
N VAL A 425 -8.96 12.28 2.77
CA VAL A 425 -7.67 11.61 2.85
C VAL A 425 -7.30 11.51 4.33
N HIS A 426 -6.68 10.41 4.72
CA HIS A 426 -6.14 10.24 6.07
C HIS A 426 -4.61 10.16 5.98
N GLU A 427 -3.90 10.54 7.05
CA GLU A 427 -2.43 10.47 7.10
C GLU A 427 -1.90 9.07 6.73
N LYS A 428 -2.61 8.03 7.18
CA LYS A 428 -2.31 6.60 6.94
C LYS A 428 -2.43 6.19 5.47
N SER A 429 -3.20 6.91 4.65
CA SER A 429 -3.37 6.54 3.23
C SER A 429 -2.13 6.79 2.38
N VAL A 430 -1.08 7.42 2.94
CA VAL A 430 0.24 7.52 2.30
C VAL A 430 0.86 6.15 1.99
N LEU A 431 0.44 5.08 2.68
CA LEU A 431 0.88 3.71 2.38
C LEU A 431 0.51 3.28 0.95
N LEU A 432 -0.58 3.80 0.40
CA LEU A 432 -1.08 3.42 -0.91
C LEU A 432 -0.14 3.84 -2.06
N PRO A 433 0.29 5.11 -2.17
CA PRO A 433 1.28 5.46 -3.17
C PRO A 433 2.68 4.88 -2.89
N LEU A 434 3.02 4.63 -1.62
CA LEU A 434 4.33 4.09 -1.25
C LEU A 434 4.51 2.61 -1.60
N LEU A 435 3.48 1.77 -1.51
CA LEU A 435 3.56 0.34 -1.89
C LEU A 435 4.12 0.14 -3.32
N PRO A 436 3.54 0.69 -4.39
CA PRO A 436 4.09 0.52 -5.73
C PRO A 436 5.48 1.15 -5.87
N MET A 437 5.80 2.25 -5.16
CA MET A 437 7.15 2.80 -5.16
C MET A 437 8.17 1.85 -4.55
N THR A 438 7.86 1.22 -3.41
CA THR A 438 8.77 0.24 -2.78
C THR A 438 8.94 -0.99 -3.65
N LEU A 439 7.87 -1.49 -4.27
CA LEU A 439 7.95 -2.61 -5.22
C LEU A 439 8.87 -2.30 -6.43
N MET A 440 9.02 -1.04 -6.85
CA MET A 440 9.92 -0.66 -7.95
C MET A 440 11.40 -0.93 -7.65
N LEU A 441 11.80 -1.12 -6.38
CA LEU A 441 13.16 -1.53 -6.01
C LEU A 441 13.54 -2.90 -6.61
N SER A 442 12.55 -3.72 -6.96
CA SER A 442 12.76 -5.06 -7.52
C SER A 442 12.89 -5.10 -9.06
N GLY A 443 12.71 -3.96 -9.74
CA GLY A 443 12.83 -3.86 -11.20
C GLY A 443 14.27 -3.79 -11.71
N ASP A 444 14.42 -3.74 -13.04
CA ASP A 444 15.70 -3.46 -13.69
C ASP A 444 16.19 -2.06 -13.30
N GLY A 445 17.43 -1.96 -12.79
CA GLY A 445 17.95 -0.74 -12.18
C GLY A 445 17.21 -0.28 -10.91
N GLY A 446 16.39 -1.12 -10.29
CA GLY A 446 15.60 -0.78 -9.10
C GLY A 446 16.45 -0.43 -7.87
N LEU A 447 17.62 -1.06 -7.74
CA LEU A 447 18.59 -0.78 -6.68
C LEU A 447 19.64 0.28 -7.06
N SER A 448 19.45 0.99 -8.18
CA SER A 448 20.32 2.11 -8.58
C SER A 448 20.31 3.24 -7.54
N LYS A 449 21.35 4.09 -7.55
CA LYS A 449 21.40 5.27 -6.68
C LYS A 449 20.19 6.18 -6.91
N GLU A 450 19.80 6.43 -8.16
CA GLU A 450 18.65 7.27 -8.48
C GLU A 450 17.32 6.69 -7.94
N THR A 451 17.02 5.42 -8.21
CA THR A 451 15.76 4.82 -7.73
C THR A 451 15.74 4.72 -6.21
N ARG A 452 16.85 4.30 -5.58
CA ARG A 452 16.96 4.27 -4.10
C ARG A 452 16.84 5.66 -3.49
N ALA A 453 17.39 6.70 -4.11
CA ALA A 453 17.26 8.07 -3.62
C ALA A 453 15.79 8.49 -3.55
N TRP A 454 15.03 8.31 -4.63
CA TRP A 454 13.62 8.73 -4.69
C TRP A 454 12.69 7.85 -3.86
N VAL A 455 12.78 6.53 -4.01
CA VAL A 455 11.95 5.59 -3.24
C VAL A 455 12.29 5.66 -1.76
N GLY A 456 13.58 5.75 -1.43
CA GLY A 456 14.10 5.95 -0.09
C GLY A 456 13.55 7.21 0.56
N TRP A 457 13.78 8.35 -0.09
CA TRP A 457 13.30 9.64 0.40
C TRP A 457 11.78 9.70 0.57
N ALA A 458 11.01 9.20 -0.39
CA ALA A 458 9.54 9.20 -0.28
C ALA A 458 9.03 8.35 0.90
N ASN A 459 9.66 7.21 1.18
CA ASN A 459 9.29 6.37 2.33
C ASN A 459 9.68 7.00 3.67
N THR A 460 10.89 7.58 3.76
CA THR A 460 11.30 8.32 4.97
C THR A 460 10.39 9.51 5.21
N LEU A 461 10.05 10.26 4.16
CA LEU A 461 9.10 11.37 4.23
C LEU A 461 7.71 10.88 4.68
N GLY A 462 7.22 9.77 4.11
CA GLY A 462 5.94 9.16 4.49
C GLY A 462 5.89 8.75 5.96
N SER A 463 6.95 8.15 6.49
CA SER A 463 7.05 7.87 7.93
C SER A 463 7.09 9.16 8.74
N TRP A 464 7.85 10.16 8.29
CA TRP A 464 8.00 11.46 8.96
C TRP A 464 6.69 12.24 9.04
N THR A 465 5.86 12.23 8.00
CA THR A 465 4.55 12.89 8.04
C THR A 465 3.56 12.23 9.00
N MET A 466 3.78 10.95 9.34
CA MET A 466 2.95 10.22 10.31
C MET A 466 3.51 10.28 11.73
N PHE A 467 4.63 10.98 11.97
CA PHE A 467 5.23 11.07 13.31
C PHE A 467 4.28 11.66 14.36
N PRO A 468 3.52 12.75 14.11
CA PRO A 468 2.59 13.29 15.09
C PRO A 468 1.53 12.27 15.55
N LEU A 469 1.06 11.41 14.64
CA LEU A 469 0.16 10.29 14.96
C LEU A 469 0.86 9.26 15.84
N LEU A 470 2.00 8.75 15.39
CA LEU A 470 2.77 7.70 16.10
C LEU A 470 3.22 8.15 17.49
N GLN A 471 3.50 9.44 17.66
CA GLN A 471 3.85 10.04 18.94
C GLN A 471 2.70 9.96 19.95
N ARG A 472 1.46 10.17 19.52
CA ARG A 472 0.27 10.06 20.39
C ARG A 472 0.07 8.64 20.91
N ASP A 473 0.50 7.64 20.15
CA ASP A 473 0.40 6.22 20.52
C ASP A 473 1.61 5.69 21.32
N GLY A 474 2.55 6.57 21.69
CA GLY A 474 3.77 6.17 22.39
C GLY A 474 4.79 5.43 21.50
N LEU A 475 4.71 5.56 20.17
CA LEU A 475 5.55 4.85 19.20
C LEU A 475 6.79 5.63 18.74
N ARG A 476 7.24 6.64 19.51
CA ARG A 476 8.42 7.47 19.15
C ARG A 476 9.69 6.62 18.94
N VAL A 477 9.97 5.69 19.86
CA VAL A 477 11.17 4.84 19.77
C VAL A 477 11.08 3.87 18.58
N PRO A 478 9.99 3.09 18.40
CA PRO A 478 9.80 2.31 17.18
C PRO A 478 9.97 3.11 15.90
N TYR A 479 9.40 4.32 15.85
CA TYR A 479 9.53 5.22 14.71
C TYR A 479 10.99 5.50 14.37
N PHE A 480 11.79 5.97 15.33
CA PHE A 480 13.19 6.28 15.09
C PHE A 480 13.98 5.03 14.73
N VAL A 481 13.83 3.93 15.46
CA VAL A 481 14.57 2.69 15.20
C VAL A 481 14.30 2.16 13.79
N MET A 482 13.03 2.05 13.39
CA MET A 482 12.67 1.49 12.09
C MET A 482 13.05 2.41 10.93
N THR A 483 12.83 3.72 11.06
CA THR A 483 13.19 4.68 10.01
C THR A 483 14.71 4.83 9.84
N PHE A 484 15.47 4.91 10.94
CA PHE A 484 16.93 4.96 10.87
C PHE A 484 17.54 3.65 10.36
N LEU A 485 17.04 2.49 10.81
CA LEU A 485 17.50 1.20 10.33
C LEU A 485 17.31 1.09 8.81
N TRP A 486 16.12 1.43 8.32
CA TRP A 486 15.83 1.35 6.90
C TRP A 486 16.63 2.37 6.08
N ALA A 487 16.81 3.59 6.60
CA ALA A 487 17.67 4.60 6.00
C ALA A 487 19.14 4.11 5.92
N TYR A 488 19.67 3.54 7.00
CA TYR A 488 21.00 2.93 7.02
C TYR A 488 21.13 1.82 5.99
N LEU A 489 20.21 0.86 6.00
CA LEU A 489 20.20 -0.29 5.10
C LEU A 489 20.23 0.14 3.62
N LEU A 490 19.54 1.22 3.25
CA LEU A 490 19.52 1.75 1.89
C LEU A 490 20.59 2.80 1.59
N GLY A 491 21.43 3.19 2.55
CA GLY A 491 22.48 4.20 2.37
C GLY A 491 21.95 5.64 2.27
N LEU A 492 20.85 5.94 2.96
CA LEU A 492 20.09 7.19 2.93
C LEU A 492 20.37 8.07 4.17
N PRO A 493 20.21 9.41 4.06
CA PRO A 493 20.29 10.29 5.21
C PRO A 493 19.14 10.05 6.20
N PRO A 494 19.33 10.39 7.48
CA PRO A 494 20.57 10.92 8.07
C PRO A 494 21.64 9.84 8.36
N ALA A 495 21.32 8.55 8.21
CA ALA A 495 22.22 7.46 8.57
C ALA A 495 23.45 7.32 7.65
N SER A 496 23.32 7.67 6.37
CA SER A 496 24.42 7.62 5.39
C SER A 496 24.20 8.61 4.26
N LEU A 497 25.28 9.15 3.69
CA LEU A 497 25.24 10.01 2.49
C LEU A 497 25.65 9.25 1.22
N GLU A 498 25.83 7.93 1.29
CA GLU A 498 26.40 7.11 0.21
C GLU A 498 25.60 7.21 -1.10
N VAL A 499 24.27 7.26 -1.02
CA VAL A 499 23.41 7.37 -2.21
C VAL A 499 23.67 8.64 -3.02
N TYR A 500 24.11 9.73 -2.39
CA TYR A 500 24.33 11.02 -3.04
C TYR A 500 25.80 11.33 -3.38
N ARG A 501 26.75 10.59 -2.80
CA ARG A 501 28.17 10.75 -3.13
C ARG A 501 28.42 10.36 -4.58
N SER A 502 28.93 11.30 -5.37
CA SER A 502 29.42 11.00 -6.72
C SER A 502 30.64 10.09 -6.61
N ARG A 503 30.75 9.10 -7.49
CA ARG A 503 31.99 8.35 -7.66
C ARG A 503 32.60 8.73 -9.01
N SER A 504 33.89 9.05 -9.03
CA SER A 504 34.62 9.22 -10.29
C SER A 504 34.74 7.85 -10.96
N SER A 505 34.01 7.63 -12.05
CA SER A 505 34.24 6.49 -12.94
C SER A 505 35.35 6.87 -13.92
N SER A 506 36.41 6.08 -13.97
CA SER A 506 37.61 6.38 -14.76
C SER A 506 37.49 6.00 -16.24
N ASP A 507 36.43 5.30 -16.67
CA ASP A 507 36.32 4.90 -18.08
C ASP A 507 34.90 4.59 -18.58
N ASP A 508 34.76 4.63 -19.91
CA ASP A 508 33.58 4.74 -20.81
C ASP A 508 32.52 3.59 -20.75
N SER A 509 32.41 2.90 -19.62
CA SER A 509 31.33 1.92 -19.39
C SER A 509 30.07 2.63 -18.88
N SER A 510 28.95 2.46 -19.61
CA SER A 510 27.66 3.15 -19.44
C SER A 510 27.43 3.72 -18.02
N PRO A 511 27.31 5.05 -17.85
CA PRO A 511 27.26 5.67 -16.54
C PRO A 511 26.08 5.11 -15.75
N LEU A 512 26.37 4.52 -14.58
CA LEU A 512 25.33 4.15 -13.62
C LEU A 512 24.48 5.40 -13.37
N PRO A 513 23.14 5.33 -13.47
CA PRO A 513 22.29 6.51 -13.30
C PRO A 513 22.46 7.09 -11.89
N GLU A 514 23.23 8.17 -11.81
CA GLU A 514 23.42 8.97 -10.61
C GLU A 514 22.26 9.97 -10.47
N PRO A 515 21.81 10.26 -9.24
CA PRO A 515 20.80 11.29 -9.05
C PRO A 515 21.35 12.64 -9.51
N HIS A 516 20.54 13.37 -10.29
CA HIS A 516 20.88 14.70 -10.77
C HIS A 516 21.19 15.65 -9.61
N ILE A 517 22.06 16.65 -9.81
CA ILE A 517 22.47 17.58 -8.74
C ILE A 517 21.29 18.28 -8.07
N ILE A 518 20.27 18.65 -8.85
CA ILE A 518 19.01 19.22 -8.34
C ILE A 518 18.31 18.24 -7.40
N THR A 519 18.21 16.95 -7.76
CA THR A 519 17.65 15.92 -6.89
C THR A 519 18.43 15.80 -5.59
N LYS A 520 19.77 15.81 -5.65
CA LYS A 520 20.63 15.78 -4.46
C LYS A 520 20.34 16.95 -3.52
N LEU A 521 20.28 18.16 -4.07
CA LEU A 521 20.00 19.39 -3.32
C LEU A 521 18.60 19.37 -2.69
N VAL A 522 17.57 19.04 -3.49
CA VAL A 522 16.20 18.95 -3.01
C VAL A 522 16.09 17.95 -1.86
N HIS A 523 16.57 16.73 -2.05
CA HIS A 523 16.50 15.71 -1.00
C HIS A 523 17.26 16.14 0.26
N LEU A 524 18.47 16.73 0.10
CA LEU A 524 19.25 17.23 1.24
C LEU A 524 18.48 18.30 2.02
N CYS A 525 17.85 19.26 1.33
CA CYS A 525 17.02 20.28 1.98
C CYS A 525 15.86 19.65 2.77
N PHE A 526 15.18 18.65 2.20
CA PHE A 526 14.12 17.92 2.92
C PHE A 526 14.66 17.16 4.13
N TYR A 527 15.78 16.43 4.00
CA TYR A 527 16.37 15.73 5.15
C TYR A 527 16.79 16.68 6.27
N LEU A 528 17.41 17.82 5.93
CA LEU A 528 17.75 18.85 6.90
C LEU A 528 16.50 19.44 7.57
N ALA A 529 15.44 19.73 6.79
CA ALA A 529 14.19 20.22 7.32
C ALA A 529 13.51 19.21 8.25
N MET A 530 13.51 17.92 7.91
CA MET A 530 12.95 16.85 8.75
C MET A 530 13.70 16.71 10.08
N VAL A 531 15.04 16.78 10.04
CA VAL A 531 15.88 16.73 11.25
C VAL A 531 15.68 17.98 12.10
N ALA A 532 15.72 19.17 11.49
CA ALA A 532 15.50 20.43 12.19
C ALA A 532 14.11 20.47 12.82
N TRP A 533 13.08 20.00 12.12
CA TRP A 533 11.72 19.91 12.65
C TRP A 533 11.64 19.00 13.88
N HIS A 534 12.30 17.82 13.86
CA HIS A 534 12.33 16.92 15.02
C HIS A 534 13.02 17.56 16.23
N VAL A 535 14.11 18.29 16.01
CA VAL A 535 14.79 19.03 17.09
C VAL A 535 13.88 20.12 17.64
N LEU A 536 13.25 20.90 16.77
CA LEU A 536 12.38 21.99 17.19
C LEU A 536 11.11 21.50 17.90
N GLU A 537 10.45 20.46 17.39
CA GLU A 537 9.27 19.87 18.04
C GLU A 537 9.59 19.32 19.44
N ALA A 538 10.77 18.73 19.62
CA ALA A 538 11.19 18.16 20.90
C ALA A 538 11.57 19.21 21.96
N PHE A 539 12.16 20.33 21.56
CA PHE A 539 12.75 21.29 22.49
C PHE A 539 12.05 22.66 22.55
N VAL A 540 11.21 22.98 21.57
CA VAL A 540 10.55 24.30 21.49
C VAL A 540 9.03 24.10 21.60
N PRO A 541 8.41 24.58 22.70
CA PRO A 541 6.96 24.49 22.84
C PRO A 541 6.26 25.32 21.75
N PRO A 542 5.08 24.89 21.28
CA PRO A 542 4.31 25.66 20.32
C PRO A 542 3.91 27.02 20.94
N PRO A 543 3.99 28.14 20.18
CA PRO A 543 3.57 29.45 20.68
C PRO A 543 2.10 29.44 21.14
N PRO A 544 1.70 30.22 22.16
CA PRO A 544 0.33 30.22 22.70
C PRO A 544 -0.77 30.47 21.65
N GLY A 545 -0.50 31.32 20.65
CA GLY A 545 -1.45 31.60 19.56
C GLY A 545 -1.47 30.56 18.44
N LYS A 546 -0.60 29.55 18.47
CA LYS A 546 -0.44 28.52 17.41
C LYS A 546 -0.10 27.16 18.03
N PRO A 547 -1.04 26.52 18.76
CA PRO A 547 -0.80 25.25 19.45
C PRO A 547 -0.40 24.12 18.49
N ASP A 548 -0.88 24.17 17.25
CA ASP A 548 -0.64 23.14 16.23
C ASP A 548 0.53 23.44 15.29
N LEU A 549 1.37 24.42 15.61
CA LEU A 549 2.41 24.92 14.70
C LEU A 549 3.26 23.79 14.10
N TRP A 550 3.75 22.87 14.94
CA TRP A 550 4.61 21.78 14.51
C TRP A 550 3.90 20.80 13.59
N VAL A 551 2.65 20.44 13.91
CA VAL A 551 1.83 19.55 13.08
C VAL A 551 1.54 20.19 11.72
N VAL A 552 1.19 21.47 11.69
CA VAL A 552 0.94 22.20 10.44
C VAL A 552 2.21 22.33 9.60
N LEU A 553 3.36 22.59 10.21
CA LEU A 553 4.64 22.66 9.50
C LEU A 553 5.04 21.29 8.90
N ASN A 554 4.78 20.21 9.64
CA ASN A 554 4.96 18.84 9.16
C ASN A 554 4.12 18.59 7.90
N VAL A 555 2.83 18.95 7.94
CA VAL A 555 1.90 18.87 6.82
C VAL A 555 2.36 19.67 5.61
N LEU A 556 2.79 20.92 5.80
CA LEU A 556 3.22 21.80 4.70
C LEU A 556 4.44 21.26 3.96
N ILE A 557 5.47 20.85 4.72
CA ILE A 557 6.69 20.26 4.14
C ILE A 557 6.33 18.93 3.48
N GLY A 558 5.55 18.08 4.15
CA GLY A 558 5.08 16.79 3.65
C GLY A 558 4.35 16.91 2.30
N ALA A 559 3.37 17.81 2.20
CA ALA A 559 2.59 18.03 0.98
C ALA A 559 3.48 18.46 -0.20
N GLY A 560 4.44 19.35 0.05
CA GLY A 560 5.43 19.75 -0.97
C GLY A 560 6.28 18.56 -1.45
N GLY A 561 6.76 17.73 -0.53
CA GLY A 561 7.54 16.54 -0.88
C GLY A 561 6.71 15.47 -1.62
N PHE A 562 5.47 15.23 -1.20
CA PHE A 562 4.58 14.30 -1.91
C PHE A 562 4.21 14.81 -3.31
N GLY A 563 4.06 16.12 -3.51
CA GLY A 563 3.95 16.72 -4.84
C GLY A 563 5.14 16.42 -5.74
N LEU A 564 6.36 16.46 -5.21
CA LEU A 564 7.57 16.09 -5.97
C LEU A 564 7.64 14.58 -6.25
N ALA A 565 7.23 13.73 -5.31
CA ALA A 565 7.15 12.28 -5.52
C ALA A 565 6.14 11.94 -6.63
N TYR A 566 4.97 12.58 -6.63
CA TYR A 566 3.97 12.49 -7.72
C TYR A 566 4.58 12.83 -9.07
N LEU A 567 5.25 13.99 -9.18
CA LEU A 567 5.87 14.45 -10.42
C LEU A 567 6.97 13.50 -10.90
N TRP A 568 7.77 12.94 -9.98
CA TRP A 568 8.79 11.95 -10.33
C TRP A 568 8.18 10.66 -10.88
N CYS A 569 7.14 10.12 -10.23
CA CYS A 569 6.42 8.93 -10.70
C CYS A 569 5.80 9.15 -12.08
N LEU A 570 5.14 10.30 -12.30
CA LEU A 570 4.54 10.67 -13.57
C LEU A 570 5.61 10.79 -14.67
N ARG A 571 6.71 11.51 -14.38
CA ARG A 571 7.83 11.64 -15.32
C ARG A 571 8.43 10.27 -15.66
N LYS A 572 8.62 9.40 -14.68
CA LYS A 572 9.15 8.05 -14.89
C LYS A 572 8.24 7.22 -15.79
N LEU A 573 6.92 7.29 -15.60
CA LEU A 573 5.94 6.64 -16.49
C LEU A 573 6.03 7.17 -17.94
N ILE A 574 6.04 8.49 -18.11
CA ILE A 574 6.12 9.13 -19.45
C ILE A 574 7.41 8.73 -20.15
N LEU A 575 8.56 8.81 -19.47
CA LEU A 575 9.86 8.43 -20.03
C LEU A 575 9.92 6.96 -20.42
N GLN A 576 9.39 6.07 -19.58
CA GLN A 576 9.29 4.64 -19.91
C GLN A 576 8.43 4.40 -21.15
N CYS A 577 7.29 5.08 -21.27
CA CYS A 577 6.44 5.02 -22.46
C CYS A 577 7.20 5.46 -23.72
N TRP A 578 7.91 6.58 -23.63
CA TRP A 578 8.65 7.15 -24.75
C TRP A 578 9.84 6.30 -25.20
N MET A 579 10.63 5.77 -24.25
CA MET A 579 11.74 4.87 -24.56
C MET A 579 11.28 3.60 -25.27
N ILE A 580 10.14 3.05 -24.85
CA ILE A 580 9.55 1.88 -25.48
C ILE A 580 9.06 2.21 -26.90
N GLY A 581 8.42 3.37 -27.10
CA GLY A 581 8.02 3.83 -28.44
C GLY A 581 9.20 3.88 -29.40
N ARG A 582 10.30 4.54 -28.99
CA ARG A 582 11.54 4.62 -29.77
C ARG A 582 12.16 3.26 -30.07
N LYS A 583 12.13 2.33 -29.11
CA LYS A 583 12.66 0.98 -29.33
C LYS A 583 11.86 0.23 -30.40
N VAL A 584 10.53 0.33 -30.35
CA VAL A 584 9.64 -0.27 -31.35
C VAL A 584 9.87 0.34 -32.74
N GLU A 585 10.04 1.66 -32.84
CA GLU A 585 10.37 2.34 -34.10
C GLU A 585 11.70 1.83 -34.68
N LYS A 586 12.76 1.76 -33.87
CA LYS A 586 14.08 1.25 -34.28
C LYS A 586 14.03 -0.21 -34.73
N ASP A 587 13.32 -1.06 -34.00
CA ASP A 587 13.16 -2.47 -34.34
C ASP A 587 12.35 -2.66 -35.64
N THR A 588 11.43 -1.74 -35.93
CA THR A 588 10.66 -1.74 -37.18
C THR A 588 11.52 -1.29 -38.36
N GLN A 589 12.33 -0.24 -38.18
CA GLN A 589 13.29 0.22 -39.20
C GLN A 589 14.31 -0.86 -39.56
N LYS A 590 14.82 -1.62 -38.57
CA LYS A 590 15.74 -2.74 -38.78
C LYS A 590 15.12 -3.96 -39.47
N LYS A 591 13.79 -4.11 -39.47
CA LYS A 591 13.09 -5.19 -40.18
C LYS A 591 12.74 -4.83 -41.62
N ASN A 592 12.70 -3.53 -41.92
CA ASN A 592 12.40 -3.01 -43.26
C ASN A 592 13.66 -2.71 -44.09
N GLN A 593 14.84 -2.74 -43.44
CA GLN A 593 16.16 -2.84 -44.06
C GLN A 593 16.56 -4.31 -44.13
#